data_AF-A0AAX2E219-F1
#
_entry.id   AF-A0AAX2E219-F1
#
_cell.length_a   1.000
_cell.length_b   1.000
_cell.length_c   1.000
_cell.angle_alpha   90.00
_cell.angle_beta   90.00
_cell.angle_gamma   90.00
#
_symmetry.space_group_name_H-M   'P 1'
#
loop_
_entity.id
_entity.type
_entity.pdbx_description
1 polymer ?
#
loop_
_entity_poly.entity_id
_entity_poly.type
_entity_poly.pdbx_seq_one_letter_code
_entity_poly.pdbx_strand_id
1 'polypeptide(L)' 'MPDSRKSLRIKIQHESFGECLGQTRNLSASGVYVKHPALAALPKGAVVYGQVQGLPMNAPRVKMEVVLVDAEGIGLRYL' A
#
# COMPACT_ATOMS: atom_id res chain seq x y z
N MET A 1 4.67 25.96 6.73
CA MET A 1 3.30 25.54 6.42
C MET A 1 3.28 24.02 6.43
N PRO A 2 2.36 23.32 7.10
CA PRO A 2 2.36 21.87 7.06
C PRO A 2 1.93 21.43 5.66
N ASP A 3 2.87 20.86 4.89
CA ASP A 3 2.61 20.05 3.70
C ASP A 3 1.54 19.02 4.08
N SER A 4 0.27 19.36 3.87
CA SER A 4 -0.86 18.47 4.11
C SER A 4 -0.93 17.49 2.93
N ARG A 5 0.15 16.72 2.75
CA ARG A 5 0.18 15.59 1.82
C ARG A 5 -0.80 14.58 2.39
N LYS A 6 -2.05 14.63 1.90
CA LYS A 6 -3.16 13.76 2.32
C LYS A 6 -2.70 12.31 2.20
N SER A 7 -2.31 11.72 3.32
CA SER A 7 -2.04 10.29 3.39
C SER A 7 -3.38 9.59 3.42
N LEU A 8 -3.57 8.68 2.47
CA LEU A 8 -4.77 7.86 2.37
C LEU A 8 -4.54 6.57 3.14
N ARG A 9 -5.61 6.06 3.76
CA ARG A 9 -5.59 4.70 4.29
C ARG A 9 -5.78 3.73 3.13
N ILE A 10 -5.00 2.67 3.11
CA ILE A 10 -5.11 1.61 2.12
C ILE A 10 -5.16 0.27 2.84
N LYS A 11 -6.17 -0.53 2.53
CA LYS A 11 -6.24 -1.92 2.95
C LYS A 11 -5.37 -2.74 2.01
N ILE A 12 -4.41 -3.47 2.54
CA ILE A 12 -3.56 -4.40 1.80
C ILE A 12 -3.93 -5.82 2.19
N GLN A 13 -4.02 -6.71 1.21
CA GLN A 13 -4.34 -8.11 1.40
C GLN A 13 -3.28 -8.98 0.76
N HIS A 14 -2.85 -9.99 1.52
CA HIS A 14 -1.82 -10.95 1.14
C HIS A 14 -2.05 -12.25 1.91
N GLU A 15 -1.73 -13.39 1.31
CA GLU A 15 -1.95 -14.71 1.90
C GLU A 15 -1.24 -14.90 3.26
N SER A 16 -0.06 -14.30 3.43
CA SER A 16 0.76 -14.47 4.64
C SER A 16 0.18 -13.80 5.89
N PHE A 17 -0.69 -12.80 5.76
CA PHE A 17 -1.24 -12.06 6.91
C PHE A 17 -2.74 -11.73 6.80
N GLY A 18 -3.41 -12.18 5.73
CA GLY A 18 -4.82 -11.90 5.47
C GLY A 18 -5.03 -10.47 4.98
N GLU A 19 -5.29 -9.54 5.91
CA GLU A 19 -5.52 -8.13 5.61
C GLU A 19 -4.88 -7.20 6.65
N CYS A 20 -4.36 -6.06 6.20
CA CYS A 20 -3.85 -5.02 7.09
C CYS A 20 -4.19 -3.62 6.56
N LEU A 21 -4.25 -2.63 7.44
CA LEU A 21 -4.48 -1.22 7.09
C LEU A 21 -3.18 -0.44 7.15
N GLY A 22 -2.64 -0.08 5.98
CA GLY A 22 -1.47 0.77 5.85
C GLY A 22 -1.80 2.22 5.53
N GLN A 23 -0.77 3.07 5.56
CA GLN A 23 -0.89 4.49 5.22
C GLN A 23 -0.02 4.84 4.02
N THR A 24 -0.59 5.50 3.01
CA THR A 24 0.17 5.90 1.84
C THR A 24 1.09 7.08 2.16
N ARG A 25 2.37 6.97 1.79
CA ARG A 25 3.35 8.07 1.87
C ARG A 25 3.35 8.92 0.60
N ASN A 26 3.19 8.26 -0.55
CA ASN A 26 3.05 8.88 -1.86
C ASN A 26 2.14 8.00 -2.73
N LEU A 27 1.50 8.62 -3.73
CA LEU A 27 0.65 7.96 -4.71
C LEU A 27 1.01 8.55 -6.08
N SER A 28 1.29 7.69 -7.04
CA SER A 28 1.55 8.07 -8.44
C SER A 28 0.71 7.20 -9.38
N ALA A 29 0.83 7.44 -10.69
CA ALA A 29 0.23 6.60 -11.72
C ALA A 29 0.96 5.27 -11.93
N SER A 30 2.20 5.14 -11.44
CA SER A 30 3.01 3.91 -11.55
C SER A 30 2.97 3.05 -10.29
N GLY A 31 2.65 3.63 -9.14
CA GLY A 31 2.66 2.90 -7.89
C GLY A 31 2.34 3.74 -6.66
N VAL A 32 2.56 3.14 -5.50
CA VAL A 32 2.25 3.71 -4.18
C VAL A 32 3.26 3.19 -3.15
N TYR A 33 3.73 4.06 -2.26
CA TYR A 33 4.46 3.62 -1.08
C TYR A 33 3.52 3.52 0.12
N VAL A 34 3.53 2.38 0.81
CA VAL A 34 2.67 2.11 1.97
C VAL A 34 3.53 1.86 3.21
N LYS A 35 3.31 2.66 4.24
CA LYS A 35 3.90 2.47 5.56
C LYS A 35 3.07 1.49 6.38
N HIS A 36 3.70 0.41 6.81
CA HIS A 36 3.16 -0.53 7.81
C HIS A 36 4.25 -1.56 8.19
N PRO A 37 4.50 -1.81 9.49
CA PRO A 37 5.58 -2.70 9.92
C PRO A 37 5.39 -4.15 9.44
N ALA A 38 4.16 -4.67 9.43
CA ALA A 38 3.91 -6.03 8.92
C ALA A 38 4.14 -6.15 7.40
N LEU A 39 4.07 -5.04 6.65
CA LEU A 39 4.34 -5.07 5.21
C LEU A 39 5.85 -5.15 4.92
N ALA A 40 6.70 -4.64 5.82
CA ALA A 40 8.15 -4.73 5.70
C ALA A 40 8.68 -6.19 5.76
N ALA A 41 7.83 -7.15 6.18
CA ALA A 41 8.14 -8.57 6.15
C ALA A 41 7.90 -9.23 4.77
N LEU A 42 7.25 -8.53 3.83
CA LEU A 42 7.02 -9.08 2.49
C LEU A 42 8.30 -9.06 1.65
N PRO A 43 8.57 -10.12 0.86
CA PRO A 43 9.68 -10.11 -0.08
C PRO A 43 9.39 -9.21 -1.28
N LYS A 44 10.44 -8.67 -1.90
CA LYS A 44 10.35 -8.07 -3.24
C LYS A 44 9.84 -9.12 -4.24
N GLY A 45 8.96 -8.71 -5.14
CA GLY A 45 8.25 -9.58 -6.08
C GLY A 45 6.95 -10.19 -5.52
N ALA A 46 6.65 -10.02 -4.22
CA ALA A 46 5.37 -10.45 -3.68
C ALA A 46 4.21 -9.69 -4.34
N VAL A 47 3.09 -10.38 -4.55
CA VAL A 47 1.89 -9.81 -5.15
C VAL A 47 0.84 -9.58 -4.09
N VAL A 48 0.38 -8.35 -3.94
CA VAL A 48 -0.64 -7.95 -2.97
C VAL A 48 -1.86 -7.36 -3.67
N TYR A 49 -2.99 -7.34 -2.96
CA TYR A 49 -4.17 -6.61 -3.39
C TYR A 49 -4.39 -5.41 -2.47
N GLY A 50 -4.43 -4.21 -3.04
CA GLY A 50 -4.69 -2.98 -2.30
C GLY A 50 -6.03 -2.36 -2.62
N GLN A 51 -6.64 -1.72 -1.63
CA GLN A 51 -7.89 -1.00 -1.78
C GLN A 51 -7.87 0.27 -0.93
N VAL A 52 -7.97 1.43 -1.58
CA VAL A 52 -8.05 2.73 -0.89
C VAL A 52 -9.31 2.77 -0.01
N GLN A 53 -9.16 3.31 1.19
CA GLN A 53 -10.23 3.42 2.17
C GLN A 53 -10.65 4.88 2.36
N GLY A 54 -11.87 5.08 2.85
CA GLY A 54 -12.41 6.43 3.12
C GLY A 54 -12.93 7.16 1.89
N LEU A 55 -13.15 6.45 0.78
CA LEU A 55 -13.95 6.96 -0.33
C LEU A 55 -15.45 6.73 -0.04
N PRO A 56 -16.34 7.59 -0.54
CA PRO A 56 -17.79 7.46 -0.35
C PRO A 56 -18.36 6.20 -1.01
N MET A 57 -17.65 5.65 -1.99
CA MET A 57 -17.92 4.35 -2.62
C MET A 57 -16.74 3.41 -2.36
N ASN A 58 -16.99 2.10 -2.40
CA ASN A 58 -15.91 1.12 -2.28
C ASN A 58 -14.89 1.32 -3.41
N ALA A 59 -13.64 1.63 -3.05
CA ALA A 59 -12.57 1.72 -4.02
C ALA A 59 -12.36 0.36 -4.70
N PRO A 60 -11.93 0.32 -5.97
CA PRO A 60 -11.55 -0.91 -6.62
C PRO A 60 -10.37 -1.56 -5.89
N ARG A 61 -10.34 -2.91 -5.91
CA ARG A 61 -9.15 -3.68 -5.53
C ARG A 61 -8.16 -3.63 -6.68
N VAL A 62 -6.92 -3.23 -6.39
CA VAL A 62 -5.83 -3.12 -7.35
C VAL A 62 -4.77 -4.16 -7.02
N LYS A 63 -4.38 -4.96 -8.01
CA LYS A 63 -3.29 -5.93 -7.89
C LYS A 63 -1.96 -5.20 -8.06
N MET A 64 -1.00 -5.46 -7.18
CA MET A 64 0.28 -4.76 -7.16
C MET A 64 1.42 -5.71 -6.81
N GLU A 65 2.63 -5.36 -7.25
CA GLU A 65 3.87 -6.06 -6.94
C GLU A 65 4.75 -5.23 -6.00
N VAL A 66 5.36 -5.89 -5.01
CA VAL A 66 6.35 -5.28 -4.12
C VAL A 66 7.66 -5.05 -4.87
N VAL A 67 8.01 -3.80 -5.13
CA VAL A 67 9.26 -3.42 -5.82
C VAL A 67 10.33 -2.88 -4.87
N LEU A 68 9.93 -2.44 -3.68
CA LEU A 68 10.80 -1.88 -2.64
C LEU A 68 10.34 -2.36 -1.27
N VAL A 69 11.29 -2.67 -0.38
CA VAL A 69 11.05 -3.02 1.02
C VAL A 69 12.09 -2.29 1.86
N ASP A 70 11.63 -1.68 2.96
CA ASP A 70 12.44 -0.91 3.91
C ASP A 70 11.82 -1.04 5.32
N ALA A 71 12.53 -0.60 6.36
CA ALA A 71 12.07 -0.61 7.75
C ALA A 71 10.73 0.11 7.98
N GLU A 72 10.37 1.11 7.17
CA GLU A 72 9.09 1.83 7.31
C GLU A 72 7.92 1.15 6.57
N GLY A 73 8.17 0.27 5.59
CA GLY A 73 7.14 -0.33 4.76
C GLY A 73 7.60 -0.75 3.37
N ILE A 74 6.70 -0.62 2.37
CA ILE A 74 6.91 -1.16 1.02
C ILE A 74 6.54 -0.18 -0.09
N GLY A 75 7.27 -0.24 -1.20
CA GLY A 75 6.90 0.35 -2.46
C GLY A 75 6.20 -0.67 -3.35
N LEU A 76 5.05 -0.29 -3.89
CA LEU A 76 4.19 -1.11 -4.73
C LEU A 76 4.11 -0.53 -6.14
N ARG A 77 4.15 -1.40 -7.15
CA ARG A 77 3.91 -1.08 -8.56
C ARG A 77 2.58 -1.69 -9.02
N TYR A 78 1.77 -0.95 -9.76
CA TYR A 78 0.52 -1.48 -10.32
C TYR A 78 0.78 -2.54 -11.39
N LEU A 79 -0.07 -3.58 -11.43
CA LEU A 79 -0.06 -4.64 -12.43
C LEU A 79 -1.29 -4.56 -13.34
#